data_AF-A0A803PIR1-F1
#
_entry.id   AF-A0A803PIR1-F1
#
_cell.length_a   1.000
_cell.length_b   1.000
_cell.length_c   1.000
_cell.angle_alpha   90.00
_cell.angle_beta   90.00
_cell.angle_gamma   90.00
#
_symmetry.space_group_name_H-M   'P 1'
#
loop_
_entity.id
_entity.type
_entity.pdbx_description
1 polymer ?
#
loop_
_entity_poly.entity_id
_entity_poly.type
_entity_poly.pdbx_seq_one_letter_code
_entity_poly.pdbx_strand_id
1 'polypeptide(L)'
;MQTMEFKMKPQLHYGEDDCPITAPTGFPKEDELHFEIEMIDFFKAKVISDDLGVIKKVITEGKGWESPREPYEVKAWISAKTFDGKEIISRTQREPFFFTFGKSEVPKGLEMGIGTMAREEKAVIYVTSQYLTQSPFIPEVEGYEEVYFDVELAHFVQVRDMLGDGRLIKRRIQDGKGEFPMDCPLHDSLLRVHYKGMLLNEENRVFYDTRSDNNGEPLEFSSGEGLVPEGFEMCVRLMLPGEVALVTCPPDYAYDKFPRPANVPEGAHIQWEIELLGFEMPKDWTGMNFQSIMDDAEKIRSTGNRLFKEGKYELAKAKYDKVLREFNHVNPQDDEEGKVFVDTRNLLHLNVAACYLKMGECKKSIETCNKVLDVNPAHVKALYRRGMAYMEGGDFEEAKSDFQNMIKADKSSEPDARAALLKLKQKEQETKQKVQKQFRGLFDKKPGEIADVGAEDIKDKTVAKEPNKGEEGESDDNNSEDSNEVVEDVRQARWFSFWPSGRKLFSSLGLERCTIL
;
A
#
# COMPACT_ATOMS: atom_id res chain seq x y z
N MET A 1 -33.92 -1.76 36.28
CA MET A 1 -34.80 -0.66 35.85
C MET A 1 -34.53 0.50 36.79
N GLN A 2 -34.00 1.59 36.26
CA GLN A 2 -33.65 2.79 37.01
C GLN A 2 -34.68 3.84 36.62
N THR A 3 -35.51 4.22 37.57
CA THR A 3 -36.45 5.34 37.40
C THR A 3 -35.73 6.60 37.87
N MET A 4 -35.65 7.60 37.00
CA MET A 4 -35.05 8.88 37.34
C MET A 4 -36.11 9.97 37.29
N GLU A 5 -36.11 10.81 38.32
CA GLU A 5 -36.97 11.98 38.39
C GLU A 5 -36.16 13.18 37.88
N PHE A 6 -36.60 13.75 36.76
CA PHE A 6 -36.02 14.98 36.21
C PHE A 6 -36.95 16.14 36.51
N LYS A 7 -36.38 17.20 37.09
CA LYS A 7 -37.10 18.45 37.29
C LYS A 7 -36.69 19.44 36.24
N MET A 8 -37.65 19.99 35.53
CA MET A 8 -37.45 20.97 34.48
C MET A 8 -38.09 22.28 34.88
N LYS A 9 -37.28 23.33 34.96
CA LYS A 9 -37.76 24.68 35.33
C LYS A 9 -38.68 25.23 34.23
N PRO A 10 -39.59 26.15 34.59
CA PRO A 10 -40.49 26.85 33.66
C PRO A 10 -39.86 27.35 32.36
N GLN A 11 -38.65 27.90 32.48
CA GLN A 11 -37.90 28.51 31.38
C GLN A 11 -37.31 27.49 30.39
N LEU A 12 -37.44 26.19 30.66
CA LEU A 12 -36.82 25.12 29.87
C LEU A 12 -37.85 24.16 29.25
N HIS A 13 -39.15 24.42 29.41
CA HIS A 13 -40.20 23.52 28.93
C HIS A 13 -41.23 24.21 28.03
N TYR A 14 -42.26 23.48 27.59
CA TYR A 14 -43.29 23.95 26.66
C TYR A 14 -43.79 25.36 27.03
N GLY A 15 -43.58 26.34 26.15
CA GLY A 15 -43.98 27.73 26.43
C GLY A 15 -43.15 28.81 25.74
N GLU A 16 -41.88 28.53 25.42
CA GLU A 16 -40.98 29.43 24.69
C GLU A 16 -41.23 29.41 23.17
N ASP A 17 -40.97 30.54 22.49
CA ASP A 17 -41.26 30.74 21.06
C ASP A 17 -40.48 29.78 20.13
N ASP A 18 -39.39 29.20 20.63
CA ASP A 18 -38.52 28.25 19.92
C ASP A 18 -38.79 26.77 20.26
N CYS A 19 -39.78 26.48 21.12
CA CYS A 19 -40.17 25.11 21.44
C CYS A 19 -40.87 24.45 20.22
N PRO A 20 -40.35 23.34 19.67
CA PRO A 20 -40.86 22.74 18.43
C PRO A 20 -42.22 22.02 18.60
N ILE A 21 -42.78 22.00 19.81
CA ILE A 21 -44.02 21.31 20.14
C ILE A 21 -44.96 22.31 20.82
N THR A 22 -46.15 22.48 20.24
CA THR A 22 -47.16 23.37 20.79
C THR A 22 -47.71 22.83 22.10
N ALA A 23 -47.63 23.64 23.16
CA ALA A 23 -48.19 23.30 24.46
C ALA A 23 -49.71 23.08 24.36
N PRO A 24 -50.27 22.03 25.01
CA PRO A 24 -51.71 21.86 25.11
C PRO A 24 -52.40 23.07 25.74
N THR A 25 -53.66 23.32 25.37
CA THR A 25 -54.45 24.40 25.96
C THR A 25 -54.59 24.22 27.48
N GLY A 26 -54.17 25.23 28.26
CA GLY A 26 -54.19 25.18 29.72
C GLY A 26 -52.92 24.60 30.36
N PHE A 27 -51.85 24.39 29.59
CA PHE A 27 -50.57 23.92 30.12
C PHE A 27 -49.97 24.93 31.12
N PRO A 28 -49.50 24.49 32.30
CA PRO A 28 -48.96 25.38 33.31
C PRO A 28 -47.58 25.89 32.89
N LYS A 29 -47.53 27.09 32.33
CA LYS A 29 -46.29 27.69 31.79
C LYS A 29 -45.28 28.09 32.85
N GLU A 30 -45.72 28.30 34.09
CA GLU A 30 -44.92 28.85 35.19
C GLU A 30 -44.56 27.81 36.27
N ASP A 31 -44.99 26.55 36.10
CA ASP A 31 -44.81 25.51 37.12
C ASP A 31 -43.59 24.64 36.81
N GLU A 32 -42.89 24.17 37.84
CA GLU A 32 -41.81 23.19 37.65
C GLU A 32 -42.39 21.84 37.24
N LEU A 33 -41.95 21.30 36.10
CA LEU A 33 -42.40 20.00 35.62
C LEU A 33 -41.51 18.90 36.18
N HIS A 34 -42.14 17.89 36.74
CA HIS A 34 -41.49 16.67 37.19
C HIS A 34 -41.78 15.57 36.18
N PHE A 35 -40.73 15.09 35.52
CA PHE A 35 -40.80 13.95 34.63
C PHE A 35 -40.26 12.74 35.35
N GLU A 36 -41.11 11.72 35.50
CA GLU A 36 -40.66 10.39 35.87
C GLU A 36 -40.39 9.62 34.58
N ILE A 37 -39.11 9.37 34.31
CA ILE A 37 -38.70 8.63 33.11
C ILE A 37 -38.28 7.22 33.54
N GLU A 38 -38.96 6.24 32.97
CA GLU A 38 -38.61 4.83 33.10
C GLU A 38 -37.86 4.37 31.84
N MET A 39 -36.62 3.93 32.01
CA MET A 39 -35.86 3.30 30.93
C MET A 39 -36.37 1.87 30.72
N ILE A 40 -37.12 1.66 29.63
CA ILE A 40 -37.77 0.39 29.32
C ILE A 40 -36.85 -0.56 28.57
N ASP A 41 -36.08 -0.03 27.64
CA ASP A 41 -35.10 -0.79 26.87
C ASP A 41 -33.90 0.11 26.55
N PHE A 42 -32.73 -0.49 26.45
CA PHE A 42 -31.50 0.15 26.03
C PHE A 42 -30.80 -0.77 25.06
N PHE A 43 -30.50 -0.25 23.87
CA PHE A 43 -29.71 -0.96 22.89
C PHE A 43 -28.59 -0.07 22.39
N LYS A 44 -27.50 -0.71 21.96
CA LYS A 44 -26.39 -0.02 21.34
C LYS A 44 -26.76 0.32 19.90
N ALA A 45 -27.00 1.59 19.65
CA ALA A 45 -27.16 2.15 18.31
C ALA A 45 -25.84 2.76 17.86
N LYS A 46 -25.50 2.59 16.58
CA LYS A 46 -24.42 3.31 15.92
C LYS A 46 -25.01 4.16 14.82
N VAL A 47 -24.88 5.47 14.95
CA VAL A 47 -25.14 6.42 13.86
C VAL A 47 -24.01 6.27 12.85
N ILE A 48 -24.35 5.94 11.61
CA ILE A 48 -23.36 5.69 10.54
C ILE A 48 -23.27 6.89 9.59
N SER A 49 -24.38 7.60 9.38
CA SER A 49 -24.39 8.87 8.65
C SER A 49 -24.84 10.02 9.56
N ASP A 50 -24.22 11.19 9.41
CA ASP A 50 -24.46 12.36 10.27
C ASP A 50 -25.91 12.89 10.18
N ASP A 51 -26.58 12.63 9.06
CA ASP A 51 -27.97 12.97 8.79
C ASP A 51 -28.97 11.93 9.34
N LEU A 52 -28.49 10.93 10.10
CA LEU A 52 -29.27 9.81 10.62
C LEU A 52 -29.92 8.92 9.54
N GLY A 53 -29.54 9.09 8.28
CA GLY A 53 -30.09 8.30 7.18
C GLY A 53 -29.67 6.83 7.16
N VAL A 54 -28.60 6.48 7.87
CA VAL A 54 -28.14 5.11 8.12
C VAL A 54 -27.83 4.93 9.61
N ILE A 55 -28.57 4.03 10.26
CA ILE A 55 -28.35 3.65 11.66
C ILE A 55 -28.22 2.13 11.77
N LYS A 56 -27.32 1.66 12.62
CA LYS A 56 -27.18 0.23 12.96
C LYS A 56 -27.54 0.00 14.42
N LYS A 57 -28.51 -0.88 14.68
CA LYS A 57 -28.80 -1.44 16.00
C LYS A 57 -28.11 -2.79 16.13
N VAL A 58 -27.17 -2.91 17.07
CA VAL A 58 -26.50 -4.20 17.33
C VAL A 58 -27.44 -5.11 18.12
N ILE A 59 -27.67 -6.31 17.61
CA ILE A 59 -28.47 -7.37 18.27
C ILE A 59 -27.57 -8.37 18.98
N THR A 60 -26.47 -8.75 18.35
CA THR A 60 -25.45 -9.62 18.93
C THR A 60 -24.09 -9.15 18.46
N GLU A 61 -23.19 -8.88 19.41
CA GLU A 61 -21.81 -8.45 19.13
C GLU A 61 -21.07 -9.55 18.35
N GLY A 62 -20.27 -9.13 17.36
CA GLY A 62 -19.43 -10.03 16.60
C GLY A 62 -18.11 -10.37 17.30
N LYS A 63 -17.24 -11.08 16.58
CA LYS A 63 -15.90 -11.46 17.02
C LYS A 63 -14.84 -10.65 16.25
N GLY A 64 -13.82 -10.22 16.98
CA GLY A 64 -12.71 -9.45 16.43
C GLY A 64 -13.04 -7.98 16.24
N TRP A 65 -12.09 -7.24 15.69
CA TRP A 65 -12.17 -5.78 15.52
C TRP A 65 -12.21 -5.36 14.05
N GLU A 66 -11.96 -6.29 13.12
CA GLU A 66 -11.96 -6.00 11.69
C GLU A 66 -13.40 -5.93 11.15
N SER A 67 -13.61 -5.01 10.20
CA SER A 67 -14.86 -4.83 9.48
C SER A 67 -14.59 -4.87 7.97
N PRO A 68 -15.58 -5.27 7.15
CA PRO A 68 -15.42 -5.34 5.71
C PRO A 68 -15.27 -3.95 5.10
N ARG A 69 -14.43 -3.86 4.08
CA ARG A 69 -14.15 -2.65 3.30
C ARG A 69 -13.80 -3.04 1.88
N GLU A 70 -13.82 -2.10 0.93
CA GLU A 70 -13.41 -2.41 -0.44
C GLU A 70 -11.96 -2.92 -0.49
N PRO A 71 -11.66 -4.01 -1.24
CA PRO A 71 -12.54 -4.84 -2.09
C PRO A 71 -12.92 -6.20 -1.46
N TYR A 72 -13.26 -6.25 -0.17
CA TYR A 72 -13.49 -7.49 0.56
C TYR A 72 -14.72 -8.24 0.03
N GLU A 73 -14.61 -9.56 0.03
CA GLU A 73 -15.71 -10.46 -0.33
C GLU A 73 -16.49 -10.83 0.93
N VAL A 74 -17.80 -10.61 0.93
CA VAL A 74 -18.68 -10.70 2.10
C VAL A 74 -19.74 -11.77 1.90
N LYS A 75 -20.00 -12.55 2.95
CA LYS A 75 -21.12 -13.49 3.06
C LYS A 75 -22.00 -13.05 4.22
N ALA A 76 -23.24 -12.67 3.93
CA ALA A 76 -24.19 -12.25 4.94
C ALA A 76 -25.58 -12.83 4.70
N TRP A 77 -26.28 -13.17 5.77
CA TRP A 77 -27.72 -13.42 5.71
C TRP A 77 -28.42 -12.08 5.83
N ILE A 78 -29.27 -11.76 4.85
CA ILE A 78 -29.92 -10.45 4.76
C ILE A 78 -31.41 -10.70 4.48
N SER A 79 -32.27 -10.12 5.31
CA SER A 79 -33.69 -9.93 4.99
C SER A 79 -34.05 -8.45 5.07
N ALA A 80 -35.00 -8.03 4.25
CA ALA A 80 -35.40 -6.63 4.13
C ALA A 80 -36.90 -6.49 4.34
N LYS A 81 -37.31 -5.51 5.15
CA LYS A 81 -38.70 -5.14 5.38
C LYS A 81 -38.84 -3.62 5.38
N THR A 82 -39.99 -3.13 4.95
CA THR A 82 -40.33 -1.71 5.05
C THR A 82 -40.75 -1.35 6.49
N PHE A 83 -40.92 -0.05 6.75
CA PHE A 83 -41.34 0.45 8.06
C PHE A 83 -42.66 -0.15 8.57
N ASP A 84 -43.64 -0.37 7.69
CA ASP A 84 -44.94 -0.94 8.07
C ASP A 84 -44.87 -2.46 8.34
N GLY A 85 -43.68 -3.05 8.27
CA GLY A 85 -43.44 -4.47 8.48
C GLY A 85 -43.65 -5.32 7.23
N LYS A 86 -44.01 -4.73 6.08
CA LYS A 86 -44.11 -5.48 4.83
C LYS A 86 -42.73 -5.96 4.38
N GLU A 87 -42.61 -7.27 4.27
CA GLU A 87 -41.40 -7.96 3.82
C GLU A 87 -41.13 -7.66 2.33
N ILE A 88 -39.90 -7.23 2.04
CA ILE A 88 -39.39 -6.99 0.67
C ILE A 88 -38.59 -8.21 0.22
N ILE A 89 -37.68 -8.68 1.07
CA ILE A 89 -36.80 -9.83 0.84
C ILE A 89 -36.86 -10.70 2.08
N SER A 90 -37.37 -11.92 1.92
CA SER A 90 -37.45 -12.88 3.03
C SER A 90 -36.16 -13.65 3.21
N ARG A 91 -35.91 -14.11 4.43
CA ARG A 91 -34.75 -14.97 4.79
C ARG A 91 -34.95 -16.42 4.27
N THR A 92 -35.33 -16.58 3.01
CA THR A 92 -35.75 -17.85 2.41
C THR A 92 -34.66 -18.59 1.64
N GLN A 93 -33.50 -17.98 1.41
CA GLN A 93 -32.38 -18.70 0.80
C GLN A 93 -31.78 -19.66 1.83
N ARG A 94 -31.40 -20.88 1.40
CA ARG A 94 -30.62 -21.82 2.24
C ARG A 94 -29.15 -21.43 2.37
N GLU A 95 -28.74 -20.36 1.68
CA GLU A 95 -27.35 -19.92 1.57
C GLU A 95 -27.25 -18.40 1.83
N PRO A 96 -26.13 -17.92 2.40
CA PRO A 96 -25.89 -16.50 2.60
C PRO A 96 -25.67 -15.78 1.26
N PHE A 97 -26.08 -14.51 1.19
CA PHE A 97 -25.82 -13.66 0.04
C PHE A 97 -24.32 -13.32 -0.03
N PHE A 98 -23.73 -13.48 -1.21
CA PHE A 98 -22.31 -13.19 -1.48
C PHE A 98 -22.21 -11.93 -2.34
N PHE A 99 -21.35 -11.00 -1.92
CA PHE A 99 -21.09 -9.77 -2.67
C PHE A 99 -19.70 -9.21 -2.34
N THR A 100 -19.21 -8.31 -3.17
CA THR A 100 -17.92 -7.64 -3.01
C THR A 100 -18.15 -6.18 -2.62
N PHE A 101 -17.50 -5.75 -1.54
CA PHE A 101 -17.53 -4.36 -1.11
C PHE A 101 -16.98 -3.45 -2.23
N GLY A 102 -17.66 -2.33 -2.49
CA GLY A 102 -17.34 -1.34 -3.53
C GLY A 102 -17.92 -1.65 -4.91
N LYS A 103 -18.63 -2.78 -5.10
CA LYS A 103 -19.23 -3.16 -6.40
C LYS A 103 -20.70 -2.78 -6.57
N SER A 104 -21.29 -2.08 -5.59
CA SER A 104 -22.70 -1.65 -5.62
C SER A 104 -23.69 -2.81 -5.83
N GLU A 105 -23.37 -4.00 -5.30
CA GLU A 105 -24.21 -5.20 -5.40
C GLU A 105 -25.39 -5.16 -4.41
N VAL A 106 -25.26 -4.36 -3.35
CA VAL A 106 -26.28 -4.07 -2.33
C VAL A 106 -26.51 -2.55 -2.25
N PRO A 107 -27.61 -2.07 -1.64
CA PRO A 107 -27.83 -0.65 -1.41
C PRO A 107 -26.68 0.01 -0.64
N LYS A 108 -26.34 1.25 -1.01
CA LYS A 108 -25.27 2.02 -0.39
C LYS A 108 -25.40 2.08 1.14
N GLY A 109 -26.59 2.35 1.67
CA GLY A 109 -26.81 2.41 3.12
C GLY A 109 -26.66 1.05 3.82
N LEU A 110 -27.04 -0.04 3.15
CA LEU A 110 -26.84 -1.40 3.66
C LEU A 110 -25.35 -1.73 3.73
N GLU A 111 -24.60 -1.42 2.66
CA GLU A 111 -23.15 -1.59 2.60
C GLU A 111 -22.44 -0.79 3.70
N MET A 112 -22.81 0.48 3.87
CA MET A 112 -22.30 1.35 4.94
C MET A 112 -22.52 0.72 6.33
N GLY A 113 -23.71 0.14 6.58
CA GLY A 113 -24.00 -0.54 7.83
C GLY A 113 -23.17 -1.79 8.04
N ILE A 114 -23.07 -2.66 7.03
CA ILE A 114 -22.26 -3.88 7.07
C ILE A 114 -20.77 -3.53 7.25
N GLY A 115 -20.31 -2.40 6.68
CA GLY A 115 -18.95 -1.87 6.85
C GLY A 115 -18.60 -1.48 8.28
N THR A 116 -19.56 -1.51 9.21
CA THR A 116 -19.31 -1.32 10.64
C THR A 116 -19.47 -2.59 11.47
N MET A 117 -19.77 -3.73 10.84
CA MET A 117 -20.03 -5.00 11.51
C MET A 117 -18.74 -5.83 11.66
N ALA A 118 -18.62 -6.54 12.78
CA ALA A 118 -17.61 -7.57 12.99
C ALA A 118 -18.10 -8.96 12.53
N ARG A 119 -17.19 -9.93 12.37
CA ARG A 119 -17.57 -11.30 11.97
C ARG A 119 -18.57 -11.90 12.97
N GLU A 120 -19.56 -12.61 12.46
CA GLU A 120 -20.67 -13.22 13.23
C GLU A 120 -21.61 -12.21 13.92
N GLU A 121 -21.44 -10.89 13.71
CA GLU A 121 -22.34 -9.87 14.27
C GLU A 121 -23.75 -10.00 13.67
N LYS A 122 -24.76 -9.79 14.52
CA LYS A 122 -26.16 -9.65 14.10
C LYS A 122 -26.63 -8.23 14.39
N ALA A 123 -27.21 -7.58 13.40
CA ALA A 123 -27.66 -6.21 13.53
C ALA A 123 -28.91 -5.95 12.68
N VAL A 124 -29.64 -4.88 13.03
CA VAL A 124 -30.64 -4.28 12.17
C VAL A 124 -30.09 -2.98 11.63
N ILE A 125 -30.05 -2.84 10.31
CA ILE A 125 -29.58 -1.63 9.62
C ILE A 125 -30.80 -0.90 9.06
N TYR A 126 -31.01 0.32 9.53
CA TYR A 126 -32.09 1.21 9.12
C TYR A 126 -31.55 2.12 8.02
N VAL A 127 -32.20 2.11 6.87
CA VAL A 127 -31.75 2.84 5.68
C VAL A 127 -32.91 3.67 5.13
N THR A 128 -32.71 4.98 5.11
CA THR A 128 -33.63 5.92 4.47
C THR A 128 -33.47 5.93 2.95
N SER A 129 -34.51 6.35 2.23
CA SER A 129 -34.58 6.41 0.76
C SER A 129 -33.35 7.04 0.09
N GLN A 130 -32.75 8.08 0.69
CA GLN A 130 -31.55 8.75 0.16
C GLN A 130 -30.30 7.85 0.11
N TYR A 131 -30.24 6.79 0.91
CA TYR A 131 -29.16 5.79 0.90
C TYR A 131 -29.62 4.44 0.33
N LEU A 132 -30.87 4.33 -0.12
CA LEU A 132 -31.45 3.12 -0.69
C LEU A 132 -31.24 3.10 -2.21
N THR A 133 -30.01 2.81 -2.64
CA THR A 133 -29.68 2.71 -4.07
C THR A 133 -30.17 1.40 -4.68
N GLN A 134 -30.57 1.44 -5.94
CA GLN A 134 -30.86 0.25 -6.73
C GLN A 134 -29.63 -0.66 -6.82
N SER A 135 -29.82 -1.98 -6.72
CA SER A 135 -28.74 -2.95 -6.83
C SER A 135 -29.26 -4.32 -7.29
N PRO A 136 -28.38 -5.26 -7.68
CA PRO A 136 -28.76 -6.66 -7.91
C PRO A 136 -29.54 -7.30 -6.75
N PHE A 137 -29.23 -6.93 -5.51
CA PHE A 137 -29.96 -7.39 -4.32
C PHE A 137 -31.36 -6.79 -4.18
N ILE A 138 -31.54 -5.49 -4.49
CA ILE A 138 -32.84 -4.82 -4.51
C ILE A 138 -33.04 -4.07 -5.84
N PRO A 139 -33.64 -4.72 -6.85
CA PRO A 139 -33.74 -4.15 -8.19
C PRO A 139 -34.69 -2.95 -8.30
N GLU A 140 -35.61 -2.77 -7.37
CA GLU A 140 -36.57 -1.65 -7.37
C GLU A 140 -36.63 -1.03 -5.98
N VAL A 141 -36.41 0.28 -5.91
CA VAL A 141 -36.39 1.05 -4.65
C VAL A 141 -37.47 2.14 -4.59
N GLU A 142 -38.19 2.37 -5.70
CA GLU A 142 -39.22 3.39 -5.79
C GLU A 142 -40.39 3.09 -4.83
N GLY A 143 -40.82 4.11 -4.08
CA GLY A 143 -41.92 4.00 -3.13
C GLY A 143 -41.51 3.54 -1.72
N TYR A 144 -40.25 3.19 -1.49
CA TYR A 144 -39.74 2.92 -0.13
C TYR A 144 -39.12 4.18 0.48
N GLU A 145 -39.76 4.75 1.51
CA GLU A 145 -39.17 5.85 2.28
C GLU A 145 -38.05 5.36 3.21
N GLU A 146 -38.21 4.16 3.76
CA GLU A 146 -37.31 3.57 4.75
C GLU A 146 -37.38 2.03 4.70
N VAL A 147 -36.22 1.38 4.80
CA VAL A 147 -36.08 -0.08 4.77
C VAL A 147 -35.19 -0.55 5.92
N TYR A 148 -35.61 -1.64 6.57
CA TYR A 148 -34.89 -2.31 7.65
C TYR A 148 -34.30 -3.60 7.15
N PHE A 149 -33.00 -3.72 7.30
CA PHE A 149 -32.25 -4.90 6.95
C PHE A 149 -31.87 -5.65 8.23
N ASP A 150 -32.45 -6.83 8.42
CA ASP A 150 -31.96 -7.76 9.44
C ASP A 150 -30.75 -8.48 8.83
N VAL A 151 -29.56 -8.26 9.41
CA VAL A 151 -28.28 -8.75 8.89
C VAL A 151 -27.57 -9.63 9.90
N GLU A 152 -27.11 -10.79 9.45
CA GLU A 152 -26.14 -11.63 10.14
C GLU A 152 -24.90 -11.77 9.26
N LEU A 153 -23.81 -11.11 9.66
CA LEU A 153 -22.55 -11.12 8.93
C LEU A 153 -21.83 -12.44 9.18
N ALA A 154 -22.08 -13.43 8.33
CA ALA A 154 -21.55 -14.78 8.51
C ALA A 154 -20.01 -14.81 8.39
N HIS A 155 -19.47 -14.19 7.34
CA HIS A 155 -18.03 -14.16 7.10
C HIS A 155 -17.65 -13.04 6.13
N PHE A 156 -16.38 -12.63 6.17
CA PHE A 156 -15.78 -11.85 5.09
C PHE A 156 -14.32 -12.25 4.90
N VAL A 157 -13.89 -12.21 3.65
CA VAL A 157 -12.54 -12.52 3.19
C VAL A 157 -11.83 -11.20 2.91
N GLN A 158 -10.70 -10.98 3.58
CA GLN A 158 -9.84 -9.85 3.23
C GLN A 158 -9.30 -10.10 1.82
N VAL A 159 -9.56 -9.14 0.93
CA VAL A 159 -9.03 -9.14 -0.43
C VAL A 159 -8.09 -7.95 -0.59
N ARG A 160 -6.93 -8.20 -1.20
CA ARG A 160 -5.95 -7.18 -1.50
C ARG A 160 -5.54 -7.26 -2.96
N ASP A 161 -5.68 -6.15 -3.65
CA ASP A 161 -5.07 -5.93 -4.96
C ASP A 161 -3.61 -5.49 -4.75
N MET A 162 -2.70 -6.32 -5.21
CA MET A 162 -1.25 -6.15 -4.98
C MET A 162 -0.61 -5.18 -5.97
N LEU A 163 -1.27 -4.92 -7.11
CA LEU A 163 -0.76 -4.04 -8.17
C LEU A 163 -1.59 -2.75 -8.31
N GLY A 164 -2.83 -2.76 -7.82
CA GLY A 164 -3.79 -1.67 -7.99
C GLY A 164 -4.50 -1.67 -9.34
N ASP A 165 -4.32 -2.72 -10.14
CA ASP A 165 -4.92 -2.89 -11.48
C ASP A 165 -5.91 -4.07 -11.56
N GLY A 166 -6.19 -4.71 -10.44
CA GLY A 166 -7.11 -5.84 -10.30
C GLY A 166 -6.57 -7.19 -10.75
N ARG A 167 -5.34 -7.29 -11.26
CA ARG A 167 -4.82 -8.54 -11.86
C ARG A 167 -4.20 -9.50 -10.85
N LEU A 168 -3.47 -8.99 -9.84
CA LEU A 168 -2.84 -9.80 -8.79
C LEU A 168 -3.60 -9.64 -7.48
N ILE A 169 -4.43 -10.64 -7.16
CA ILE A 169 -5.36 -10.59 -6.03
C ILE A 169 -4.95 -11.60 -4.96
N LYS A 170 -4.75 -11.14 -3.74
CA LYS A 170 -4.55 -11.97 -2.54
C LYS A 170 -5.82 -12.01 -1.71
N ARG A 171 -6.34 -13.21 -1.45
CA ARG A 171 -7.49 -13.47 -0.55
C ARG A 171 -7.02 -14.17 0.71
N ARG A 172 -7.35 -13.64 1.89
CA ARG A 172 -7.00 -14.26 3.18
C ARG A 172 -8.05 -15.28 3.59
N ILE A 173 -7.74 -16.56 3.44
CA ILE A 173 -8.65 -17.69 3.73
C ILE A 173 -8.64 -18.04 5.22
N GLN A 174 -7.45 -18.02 5.83
CA GLN A 174 -7.25 -18.25 7.25
C GLN A 174 -6.36 -17.14 7.82
N ASP A 175 -6.72 -16.62 9.00
CA ASP A 175 -5.92 -15.61 9.67
C ASP A 175 -4.63 -16.22 10.25
N GLY A 176 -3.52 -15.50 10.10
CA GLY A 176 -2.27 -15.82 10.81
C GLY A 176 -2.24 -15.26 12.23
N LYS A 177 -1.13 -15.50 12.92
CA LYS A 177 -0.84 -15.04 14.27
C LYS A 177 0.14 -13.87 14.23
N GLY A 178 -0.13 -12.84 15.03
CA GLY A 178 0.70 -11.64 15.13
C GLY A 178 -0.06 -10.37 14.77
N GLU A 179 0.63 -9.24 14.84
CA GLU A 179 0.13 -7.92 14.53
C GLU A 179 0.61 -7.48 13.14
N PHE A 180 -0.33 -7.26 12.22
CA PHE A 180 -0.01 -6.71 10.91
C PHE A 180 0.19 -5.17 11.02
N PRO A 181 1.23 -4.58 10.39
CA PRO A 181 2.25 -5.20 9.55
C PRO A 181 3.57 -5.55 10.29
N MET A 182 3.60 -5.44 11.62
CA MET A 182 4.83 -5.57 12.42
C MET A 182 5.42 -6.98 12.39
N ASP A 183 4.55 -8.00 12.40
CA ASP A 183 4.94 -9.41 12.40
C ASP A 183 4.95 -10.04 10.99
N CYS A 184 5.00 -9.20 9.94
CA CYS A 184 5.17 -9.67 8.56
C CYS A 184 6.66 -9.87 8.20
N PRO A 185 6.97 -10.77 7.25
CA PRO A 185 8.34 -10.96 6.78
C PRO A 185 8.98 -9.67 6.24
N LEU A 186 10.19 -9.36 6.73
CA LEU A 186 10.99 -8.28 6.19
C LEU A 186 11.71 -8.69 4.91
N HIS A 187 12.27 -7.71 4.20
CA HIS A 187 13.16 -8.00 3.07
C HIS A 187 14.36 -8.83 3.55
N ASP A 188 14.76 -9.81 2.75
CA ASP A 188 15.80 -10.81 3.04
C ASP A 188 15.48 -11.80 4.18
N SER A 189 14.26 -11.82 4.70
CA SER A 189 13.84 -12.91 5.59
C SER A 189 13.89 -14.24 4.87
N LEU A 190 14.29 -15.30 5.58
CA LEU A 190 14.17 -16.69 5.12
C LEU A 190 12.74 -17.17 5.44
N LEU A 191 11.94 -17.37 4.40
CA LEU A 191 10.54 -17.76 4.53
C LEU A 191 10.38 -19.27 4.37
N ARG A 192 9.44 -19.84 5.13
CA ARG A 192 9.04 -21.25 5.01
C ARG A 192 7.55 -21.31 4.71
N VAL A 193 7.21 -21.85 3.54
CA VAL A 193 5.82 -21.91 3.08
C VAL A 193 5.46 -23.30 2.60
N HIS A 194 4.21 -23.69 2.84
CA HIS A 194 3.57 -24.68 1.99
C HIS A 194 2.76 -23.97 0.92
N TYR A 195 2.74 -24.52 -0.28
CA TYR A 195 1.83 -24.04 -1.31
C TYR A 195 1.31 -25.16 -2.20
N LYS A 196 0.15 -24.90 -2.76
CA LYS A 196 -0.51 -25.68 -3.80
C LYS A 196 -0.79 -24.76 -4.99
N GLY A 197 -0.14 -25.04 -6.11
CA GLY A 197 -0.27 -24.32 -7.37
C GLY A 197 -1.30 -24.97 -8.29
N MET A 198 -2.22 -24.15 -8.80
CA MET A 198 -3.32 -24.54 -9.67
C MET A 198 -3.35 -23.64 -10.90
N LEU A 199 -3.74 -24.19 -12.05
CA LEU A 199 -4.10 -23.38 -13.22
C LEU A 199 -5.47 -22.76 -12.97
N LEU A 200 -5.62 -21.46 -13.23
CA LEU A 200 -6.91 -20.80 -13.18
C LEU A 200 -7.70 -21.12 -14.46
N ASN A 201 -8.28 -22.31 -14.49
CA ASN A 201 -9.14 -22.82 -15.57
C ASN A 201 -10.38 -23.50 -14.95
N GLU A 202 -11.32 -23.96 -15.78
CA GLU A 202 -12.56 -24.57 -15.31
C GLU A 202 -12.34 -25.77 -14.35
N GLU A 203 -11.23 -26.49 -14.50
CA GLU A 203 -10.89 -27.67 -13.70
C GLU A 203 -10.03 -27.36 -12.46
N ASN A 204 -9.53 -26.12 -12.32
CA ASN A 204 -8.53 -25.71 -11.34
C ASN A 204 -7.39 -26.74 -11.17
N ARG A 205 -6.85 -27.22 -12.29
CA ARG A 205 -5.90 -28.34 -12.30
C ARG A 205 -4.67 -28.00 -11.47
N VAL A 206 -4.39 -28.84 -10.47
CA VAL A 206 -3.18 -28.77 -9.64
C VAL A 206 -1.96 -29.14 -10.48
N PHE A 207 -0.94 -28.29 -10.47
CA PHE A 207 0.33 -28.56 -11.13
C PHE A 207 1.47 -28.88 -10.15
N TYR A 208 1.35 -28.45 -8.89
CA TYR A 208 2.32 -28.75 -7.84
C TYR A 208 1.70 -28.54 -6.46
N ASP A 209 1.99 -29.42 -5.51
CA ASP A 209 1.64 -29.26 -4.10
C ASP A 209 2.81 -29.71 -3.22
N THR A 210 3.39 -28.79 -2.46
CA THR A 210 4.51 -29.09 -1.55
C THR A 210 4.20 -30.23 -0.56
N ARG A 211 2.94 -30.43 -0.18
CA ARG A 211 2.58 -31.48 0.78
C ARG A 211 2.61 -32.88 0.18
N SER A 212 2.24 -33.03 -1.09
CA SER A 212 2.26 -34.31 -1.79
C SER A 212 3.55 -34.53 -2.58
N ASP A 213 4.05 -33.49 -3.25
CA ASP A 213 5.08 -33.60 -4.27
C ASP A 213 6.49 -33.30 -3.74
N ASN A 214 6.59 -32.73 -2.53
CA ASN A 214 7.85 -32.44 -1.85
C ASN A 214 8.02 -33.25 -0.54
N ASN A 215 7.44 -34.46 -0.47
CA ASN A 215 7.50 -35.33 0.72
C ASN A 215 7.01 -34.66 2.02
N GLY A 216 6.14 -33.65 1.93
CA GLY A 216 5.69 -32.89 3.09
C GLY A 216 6.65 -31.82 3.58
N GLU A 217 7.79 -31.62 2.91
CA GLU A 217 8.73 -30.54 3.25
C GLU A 217 8.26 -29.20 2.69
N PRO A 218 8.35 -28.09 3.46
CA PRO A 218 7.99 -26.78 2.98
C PRO A 218 9.01 -26.27 1.95
N LEU A 219 8.57 -25.33 1.11
CA LEU A 219 9.47 -24.52 0.30
C LEU A 219 10.14 -23.48 1.20
N GLU A 220 11.47 -23.51 1.25
CA GLU A 220 12.28 -22.48 1.91
C GLU A 220 12.94 -21.56 0.89
N PHE A 221 12.77 -20.26 1.05
CA PHE A 221 13.42 -19.27 0.18
C PHE A 221 13.64 -17.95 0.90
N SER A 222 14.71 -17.24 0.57
CA SER A 222 14.94 -15.88 1.06
C SER A 222 14.21 -14.87 0.17
N SER A 223 13.45 -13.95 0.76
CA SER A 223 12.86 -12.85 -0.01
C SER A 223 13.92 -11.95 -0.63
N GLY A 224 13.59 -11.29 -1.75
CA GLY A 224 14.52 -10.43 -2.46
C GLY A 224 15.61 -11.16 -3.24
N GLU A 225 15.53 -12.49 -3.36
CA GLU A 225 16.51 -13.30 -4.10
C GLU A 225 16.01 -13.82 -5.45
N GLY A 226 14.76 -13.48 -5.81
CA GLY A 226 14.14 -13.89 -7.07
C GLY A 226 14.15 -15.40 -7.25
N LEU A 227 13.91 -16.15 -6.17
CA LEU A 227 13.86 -17.62 -6.12
C LEU A 227 12.47 -18.18 -6.38
N VAL A 228 11.45 -17.33 -6.35
CA VAL A 228 10.06 -17.65 -6.66
C VAL A 228 9.48 -16.57 -7.59
N PRO A 229 8.35 -16.81 -8.26
CA PRO A 229 7.64 -15.78 -9.02
C PRO A 229 7.40 -14.50 -8.22
N GLU A 230 7.48 -13.35 -8.87
CA GLU A 230 7.34 -12.05 -8.21
C GLU A 230 5.99 -11.89 -7.51
N GLY A 231 4.90 -12.27 -8.17
CA GLY A 231 3.56 -12.22 -7.58
C GLY A 231 3.39 -13.14 -6.36
N PHE A 232 4.10 -14.27 -6.35
CA PHE A 232 4.14 -15.17 -5.19
C PHE A 232 4.85 -14.48 -4.01
N GLU A 233 6.07 -13.97 -4.22
CA GLU A 233 6.84 -13.29 -3.17
C GLU A 233 6.12 -12.07 -2.60
N MET A 234 5.54 -11.22 -3.47
CA MET A 234 4.77 -10.05 -3.06
C MET A 234 3.65 -10.40 -2.10
N CYS A 235 2.92 -11.49 -2.37
CA CYS A 235 1.81 -11.92 -1.54
C CYS A 235 2.28 -12.49 -0.19
N VAL A 236 3.32 -13.34 -0.20
CA VAL A 236 3.83 -13.97 1.03
C VAL A 236 4.41 -12.95 2.00
N ARG A 237 5.05 -11.89 1.51
CA ARG A 237 5.55 -10.80 2.35
C ARG A 237 4.47 -10.02 3.11
N LEU A 238 3.20 -10.13 2.69
CA LEU A 238 2.05 -9.54 3.37
C LEU A 238 1.21 -10.59 4.10
N MET A 239 1.83 -11.69 4.51
CA MET A 239 1.20 -12.73 5.33
C MET A 239 1.71 -12.68 6.76
N LEU A 240 0.89 -13.11 7.71
CA LEU A 240 1.30 -13.43 9.07
C LEU A 240 1.61 -14.94 9.20
N PRO A 241 2.49 -15.37 10.13
CA PRO A 241 2.71 -16.79 10.40
C PRO A 241 1.41 -17.55 10.72
N GLY A 242 1.19 -18.69 10.07
CA GLY A 242 -0.03 -19.50 10.12
C GLY A 242 -1.18 -19.01 9.23
N GLU A 243 -1.00 -17.92 8.48
CA GLU A 243 -1.98 -17.44 7.51
C GLU A 243 -2.05 -18.38 6.31
N VAL A 244 -3.28 -18.62 5.81
CA VAL A 244 -3.51 -19.27 4.52
C VAL A 244 -4.15 -18.26 3.58
N ALA A 245 -3.54 -18.06 2.41
CA ALA A 245 -4.00 -17.11 1.40
C ALA A 245 -4.18 -17.78 0.04
N LEU A 246 -5.24 -17.40 -0.68
CA LEU A 246 -5.48 -17.77 -2.06
C LEU A 246 -5.09 -16.59 -2.97
N VAL A 247 -4.05 -16.78 -3.77
CA VAL A 247 -3.48 -15.76 -4.66
C VAL A 247 -3.87 -16.07 -6.09
N THR A 248 -4.52 -15.13 -6.78
CA THR A 248 -4.79 -15.18 -8.22
C THR A 248 -3.79 -14.27 -8.92
N CYS A 249 -2.97 -14.83 -9.81
CA CYS A 249 -1.79 -14.17 -10.36
C CYS A 249 -1.80 -14.20 -11.90
N PRO A 250 -1.52 -13.05 -12.56
CA PRO A 250 -1.42 -13.00 -14.01
C PRO A 250 -0.08 -13.63 -14.49
N PRO A 251 0.01 -14.03 -15.77
CA PRO A 251 1.14 -14.81 -16.28
C PRO A 251 2.50 -14.11 -16.14
N ASP A 252 2.54 -12.80 -16.31
CA ASP A 252 3.73 -11.94 -16.26
C ASP A 252 4.31 -11.76 -14.84
N TYR A 253 3.50 -12.02 -13.80
CA TYR A 253 3.93 -12.08 -12.40
C TYR A 253 4.03 -13.51 -11.86
N ALA A 254 3.61 -14.49 -12.66
CA ALA A 254 3.77 -15.91 -12.42
C ALA A 254 4.97 -16.48 -13.19
N TYR A 255 4.74 -17.29 -14.22
CA TYR A 255 5.77 -18.10 -14.87
C TYR A 255 6.18 -17.63 -16.28
N ASP A 256 5.68 -16.50 -16.79
CA ASP A 256 6.15 -16.00 -18.09
C ASP A 256 7.48 -15.25 -18.01
N LYS A 257 7.86 -14.78 -16.82
CA LYS A 257 9.17 -14.16 -16.53
C LYS A 257 10.01 -14.98 -15.55
N PHE A 258 9.61 -16.22 -15.28
CA PHE A 258 10.24 -17.12 -14.31
C PHE A 258 10.33 -18.54 -14.89
N PRO A 259 11.30 -19.39 -14.48
CA PRO A 259 11.33 -20.79 -14.89
C PRO A 259 9.98 -21.50 -14.72
N ARG A 260 9.42 -21.99 -15.83
CA ARG A 260 8.06 -22.54 -15.89
C ARG A 260 8.04 -24.05 -15.60
N PRO A 261 7.16 -24.54 -14.72
CA PRO A 261 6.92 -25.99 -14.57
C PRO A 261 6.40 -26.62 -15.87
N ALA A 262 6.77 -27.87 -16.15
CA ALA A 262 6.46 -28.54 -17.42
C ALA A 262 4.94 -28.67 -17.73
N ASN A 263 4.10 -28.68 -16.70
CA ASN A 263 2.65 -28.81 -16.77
C ASN A 263 1.90 -27.46 -16.71
N VAL A 264 2.62 -26.34 -16.77
CA VAL A 264 2.05 -25.01 -16.82
C VAL A 264 2.24 -24.44 -18.24
N PRO A 265 1.17 -24.06 -18.95
CA PRO A 265 1.30 -23.45 -20.28
C PRO A 265 1.75 -21.99 -20.21
N GLU A 266 2.27 -21.47 -21.33
CA GLU A 266 2.58 -20.04 -21.49
C GLU A 266 1.30 -19.19 -21.47
N GLY A 267 1.35 -18.02 -20.85
CA GLY A 267 0.17 -17.15 -20.70
C GLY A 267 -0.86 -17.67 -19.68
N ALA A 268 -0.52 -18.67 -18.88
CA ALA A 268 -1.42 -19.23 -17.89
C ALA A 268 -1.60 -18.29 -16.68
N HIS A 269 -2.86 -18.03 -16.33
CA HIS A 269 -3.18 -17.45 -15.02
C HIS A 269 -3.06 -18.53 -13.96
N ILE A 270 -2.47 -18.17 -12.84
CA ILE A 270 -2.14 -19.12 -11.77
C ILE A 270 -2.95 -18.77 -10.53
N GLN A 271 -3.40 -19.81 -9.83
CA GLN A 271 -3.92 -19.69 -8.49
C GLN A 271 -3.01 -20.46 -7.52
N TRP A 272 -2.52 -19.80 -6.48
CA TRP A 272 -1.77 -20.44 -5.40
C TRP A 272 -2.57 -20.40 -4.11
N GLU A 273 -2.76 -21.54 -3.47
CA GLU A 273 -3.09 -21.59 -2.05
C GLU A 273 -1.77 -21.68 -1.29
N ILE A 274 -1.46 -20.67 -0.48
CA ILE A 274 -0.18 -20.52 0.20
C ILE A 274 -0.43 -20.46 1.71
N GLU A 275 0.34 -21.23 2.46
CA GLU A 275 0.41 -21.15 3.91
C GLU A 275 1.80 -20.69 4.33
N LEU A 276 1.87 -19.57 5.04
CA LEU A 276 3.13 -19.11 5.64
C LEU A 276 3.31 -19.83 6.96
N LEU A 277 4.26 -20.76 7.06
CA LEU A 277 4.53 -21.46 8.32
C LEU A 277 5.25 -20.55 9.32
N GLY A 278 6.16 -19.72 8.81
CA GLY A 278 6.96 -18.79 9.59
C GLY A 278 8.14 -18.26 8.77
N PHE A 279 8.95 -17.43 9.40
CA PHE A 279 10.15 -16.87 8.77
C PHE A 279 11.24 -16.61 9.81
N GLU A 280 12.48 -16.55 9.35
CA GLU A 280 13.63 -16.08 10.12
C GLU A 280 14.04 -14.71 9.62
N MET A 281 14.28 -13.78 10.53
CA MET A 281 14.76 -12.44 10.19
C MET A 281 16.23 -12.49 9.74
N PRO A 282 16.66 -11.55 8.88
CA PRO A 282 18.07 -11.40 8.56
C PRO A 282 18.90 -11.23 9.83
N LYS A 283 20.13 -11.75 9.82
CA LYS A 283 21.05 -11.60 10.93
C LYS A 283 21.44 -10.14 11.12
N ASP A 284 21.31 -9.65 12.34
CA ASP A 284 21.87 -8.38 12.78
C ASP A 284 23.35 -8.58 13.16
N TRP A 285 24.23 -7.77 12.60
CA TRP A 285 25.67 -7.82 12.86
C TRP A 285 26.08 -7.28 14.23
N THR A 286 25.14 -6.70 14.99
CA THR A 286 25.39 -6.23 16.36
C THR A 286 25.96 -7.34 17.24
N GLY A 287 27.16 -7.10 17.79
CA GLY A 287 27.85 -8.05 18.67
C GLY A 287 28.58 -9.20 17.96
N MET A 288 28.59 -9.24 16.62
CA MET A 288 29.43 -10.19 15.88
C MET A 288 30.90 -9.76 15.87
N ASN A 289 31.82 -10.72 15.77
CA ASN A 289 33.22 -10.44 15.51
C ASN A 289 33.46 -10.13 14.02
N PHE A 290 34.58 -9.46 13.71
CA PHE A 290 34.90 -9.03 12.34
C PHE A 290 34.90 -10.18 11.34
N GLN A 291 35.48 -11.34 11.68
CA GLN A 291 35.50 -12.51 10.79
C GLN A 291 34.08 -12.98 10.42
N SER A 292 33.19 -13.09 11.41
CA SER A 292 31.79 -13.50 11.19
C SER A 292 31.03 -12.50 10.34
N ILE A 293 31.30 -11.20 10.51
CA ILE A 293 30.73 -10.13 9.68
C ILE A 293 31.19 -10.28 8.24
N MET A 294 32.49 -10.49 8.02
CA MET A 294 33.05 -10.64 6.68
C MET A 294 32.54 -11.92 5.97
N ASP A 295 32.38 -13.02 6.71
CA ASP A 295 31.80 -14.26 6.18
C ASP A 295 30.34 -14.06 5.73
N ASP A 296 29.55 -13.29 6.49
CA ASP A 296 28.16 -12.98 6.14
C ASP A 296 28.07 -11.99 4.96
N ALA A 297 28.91 -10.95 4.96
CA ALA A 297 29.07 -10.02 3.86
C ALA A 297 29.43 -10.75 2.54
N GLU A 298 30.32 -11.74 2.60
CA GLU A 298 30.68 -12.56 1.45
C GLU A 298 29.51 -13.41 0.94
N LYS A 299 28.70 -14.00 1.85
CA LYS A 299 27.49 -14.74 1.45
C LYS A 299 26.51 -13.84 0.71
N ILE A 300 26.20 -12.66 1.27
CA ILE A 300 25.28 -11.70 0.64
C ILE A 300 25.84 -11.22 -0.70
N ARG A 301 27.15 -10.95 -0.77
CA ARG A 301 27.83 -10.57 -2.02
C ARG A 301 27.76 -11.68 -3.06
N SER A 302 27.93 -12.93 -2.66
CA SER A 302 27.83 -14.10 -3.54
C SER A 302 26.41 -14.24 -4.13
N THR A 303 25.37 -14.03 -3.31
CA THR A 303 23.98 -13.92 -3.79
C THR A 303 23.82 -12.79 -4.80
N GLY A 304 24.39 -11.61 -4.52
CA GLY A 304 24.40 -10.49 -5.47
C GLY A 304 25.08 -10.86 -6.80
N ASN A 305 26.21 -11.58 -6.76
CA ASN A 305 26.91 -12.04 -7.97
C ASN A 305 26.09 -13.03 -8.78
N ARG A 306 25.35 -13.94 -8.11
CA ARG A 306 24.41 -14.86 -8.77
C ARG A 306 23.32 -14.08 -9.48
N LEU A 307 22.66 -13.15 -8.79
CA LEU A 307 21.62 -12.29 -9.35
C LEU A 307 22.12 -11.45 -10.54
N PHE A 308 23.35 -10.93 -10.45
CA PHE A 308 23.97 -10.18 -11.54
C PHE A 308 24.17 -11.06 -12.79
N LYS A 309 24.61 -12.31 -12.61
CA LYS A 309 24.76 -13.28 -13.71
C LYS A 309 23.41 -13.67 -14.33
N GLU A 310 22.35 -13.73 -13.52
CA GLU A 310 20.97 -13.95 -13.97
C GLU A 310 20.34 -12.73 -14.66
N GLY A 311 21.03 -11.59 -14.71
CA GLY A 311 20.50 -10.36 -15.31
C GLY A 311 19.54 -9.58 -14.39
N LYS A 312 19.35 -10.02 -13.15
CA LYS A 312 18.50 -9.37 -12.13
C LYS A 312 19.27 -8.24 -11.44
N TYR A 313 19.64 -7.22 -12.21
CA TYR A 313 20.57 -6.17 -11.76
C TYR A 313 20.08 -5.34 -10.58
N GLU A 314 18.78 -5.07 -10.49
CA GLU A 314 18.20 -4.33 -9.35
C GLU A 314 18.29 -5.13 -8.04
N LEU A 315 17.97 -6.42 -8.08
CA LEU A 315 18.10 -7.30 -6.91
C LEU A 315 19.58 -7.47 -6.53
N ALA A 316 20.47 -7.65 -7.51
CA ALA A 316 21.91 -7.72 -7.26
C ALA A 316 22.42 -6.45 -6.57
N LYS A 317 22.01 -5.27 -7.06
CA LYS A 317 22.33 -3.98 -6.46
C LYS A 317 21.83 -3.92 -5.01
N ALA A 318 20.58 -4.30 -4.75
CA ALA A 318 20.00 -4.28 -3.41
C ALA A 318 20.83 -5.12 -2.40
N LYS A 319 21.34 -6.28 -2.83
CA LYS A 319 22.23 -7.11 -2.00
C LYS A 319 23.56 -6.43 -1.70
N TYR A 320 24.21 -5.81 -2.68
CA TYR A 320 25.47 -5.09 -2.45
C TYR A 320 25.28 -3.85 -1.58
N ASP A 321 24.22 -3.07 -1.83
CA ASP A 321 23.88 -1.88 -1.06
C ASP A 321 23.54 -2.22 0.39
N LYS A 322 22.93 -3.38 0.64
CA LYS A 322 22.71 -3.89 2.00
C LYS A 322 24.02 -3.99 2.76
N VAL A 323 25.00 -4.73 2.22
CA VAL A 323 26.31 -4.90 2.85
C VAL A 323 26.99 -3.54 3.09
N LEU A 324 26.90 -2.62 2.13
CA LEU A 324 27.45 -1.26 2.27
C LEU A 324 26.78 -0.45 3.39
N ARG A 325 25.47 -0.59 3.61
CA ARG A 325 24.76 0.07 4.71
C ARG A 325 25.21 -0.47 6.06
N GLU A 326 25.25 -1.79 6.19
CA GLU A 326 25.66 -2.43 7.44
C GLU A 326 27.12 -2.13 7.79
N PHE A 327 28.01 -2.00 6.79
CA PHE A 327 29.40 -1.56 6.99
C PHE A 327 29.55 -0.19 7.65
N ASN A 328 28.53 0.68 7.63
CA ASN A 328 28.60 1.97 8.35
C ASN A 328 28.69 1.79 9.88
N HIS A 329 28.32 0.63 10.39
CA HIS A 329 28.34 0.29 11.81
C HIS A 329 29.50 -0.64 12.19
N VAL A 330 30.34 -1.02 11.23
CA VAL A 330 31.48 -1.92 11.45
C VAL A 330 32.74 -1.09 11.65
N ASN A 331 33.46 -1.35 12.74
CA ASN A 331 34.75 -0.72 13.03
C ASN A 331 35.85 -1.78 13.12
N PRO A 332 36.75 -1.87 12.11
CA PRO A 332 37.93 -2.72 12.17
C PRO A 332 38.80 -2.40 13.40
N GLN A 333 39.37 -3.44 14.04
CA GLN A 333 40.15 -3.29 15.27
C GLN A 333 41.66 -3.12 15.03
N ASP A 334 42.15 -3.57 13.88
CA ASP A 334 43.56 -3.47 13.51
C ASP A 334 43.74 -3.12 12.01
N ASP A 335 44.99 -2.91 11.60
CA ASP A 335 45.34 -2.53 10.23
C ASP A 335 45.01 -3.61 9.19
N GLU A 336 45.05 -4.89 9.58
CA GLU A 336 44.76 -6.00 8.66
C GLU A 336 43.25 -6.10 8.41
N GLU A 337 42.44 -6.02 9.47
CA GLU A 337 40.98 -5.87 9.36
C GLU A 337 40.62 -4.60 8.57
N GLY A 338 41.32 -3.50 8.83
CA GLY A 338 41.13 -2.23 8.14
C GLY A 338 41.32 -2.34 6.62
N LYS A 339 42.37 -3.04 6.18
CA LYS A 339 42.61 -3.32 4.75
C LYS A 339 41.51 -4.18 4.16
N VAL A 340 41.17 -5.30 4.81
CA VAL A 340 40.12 -6.22 4.36
C VAL A 340 38.77 -5.51 4.21
N PHE A 341 38.44 -4.66 5.18
CA PHE A 341 37.22 -3.85 5.18
C PHE A 341 37.17 -2.87 4.00
N VAL A 342 38.24 -2.08 3.80
CA VAL A 342 38.33 -1.10 2.71
C VAL A 342 38.29 -1.79 1.34
N ASP A 343 39.03 -2.88 1.17
CA ASP A 343 39.06 -3.64 -0.08
C ASP A 343 37.69 -4.23 -0.41
N THR A 344 37.00 -4.78 0.59
CA THR A 344 35.64 -5.32 0.41
C THR A 344 34.64 -4.21 0.10
N ARG A 345 34.71 -3.06 0.78
CA ARG A 345 33.87 -1.90 0.51
C ARG A 345 34.06 -1.37 -0.91
N ASN A 346 35.32 -1.27 -1.35
CA ASN A 346 35.65 -0.88 -2.73
C ASN A 346 35.09 -1.87 -3.75
N LEU A 347 35.24 -3.18 -3.49
CA LEU A 347 34.68 -4.23 -4.34
C LEU A 347 33.16 -4.12 -4.47
N LEU A 348 32.44 -3.88 -3.37
CA LEU A 348 30.99 -3.70 -3.36
C LEU A 348 30.56 -2.47 -4.17
N HIS A 349 31.22 -1.32 -3.99
CA HIS A 349 30.95 -0.14 -4.82
C HIS A 349 31.18 -0.42 -6.32
N LEU A 350 32.23 -1.15 -6.67
CA LEU A 350 32.47 -1.53 -8.07
C LEU A 350 31.38 -2.46 -8.62
N ASN A 351 30.82 -3.34 -7.79
CA ASN A 351 29.72 -4.21 -8.18
C ASN A 351 28.40 -3.41 -8.34
N VAL A 352 28.13 -2.47 -7.44
CA VAL A 352 26.99 -1.53 -7.58
C VAL A 352 27.10 -0.70 -8.85
N ALA A 353 28.30 -0.16 -9.13
CA ALA A 353 28.57 0.58 -10.36
C ALA A 353 28.35 -0.29 -11.62
N ALA A 354 28.69 -1.58 -11.53
CA ALA A 354 28.41 -2.55 -12.59
C ALA A 354 26.90 -2.72 -12.82
N CYS A 355 26.10 -2.83 -11.76
CA CYS A 355 24.65 -2.91 -11.86
C CYS A 355 24.09 -1.66 -12.55
N TYR A 356 24.48 -0.46 -12.10
CA TYR A 356 24.03 0.79 -12.73
C TYR A 356 24.37 0.86 -14.22
N LEU A 357 25.59 0.47 -14.59
CA LEU A 357 25.99 0.44 -16.00
C LEU A 357 25.12 -0.51 -16.83
N LYS A 358 24.76 -1.68 -16.28
CA LYS A 358 23.89 -2.65 -16.95
C LYS A 358 22.44 -2.17 -17.07
N MET A 359 22.00 -1.32 -16.16
CA MET A 359 20.67 -0.69 -16.18
C MET A 359 20.63 0.59 -17.03
N GLY A 360 21.76 1.00 -17.63
CA GLY A 360 21.85 2.23 -18.43
C GLY A 360 21.98 3.52 -17.60
N GLU A 361 22.04 3.41 -16.27
CA GLU A 361 22.14 4.51 -15.31
C GLU A 361 23.58 5.03 -15.21
N CYS A 362 24.11 5.58 -16.31
CA CYS A 362 25.53 5.91 -16.46
C CYS A 362 26.02 6.91 -15.39
N LYS A 363 25.22 7.94 -15.08
CA LYS A 363 25.56 8.95 -14.06
C LYS A 363 25.74 8.34 -12.66
N LYS A 364 24.82 7.49 -12.22
CA LYS A 364 24.91 6.79 -10.92
C LYS A 364 26.10 5.83 -10.88
N SER A 365 26.41 5.18 -12.01
CA SER A 365 27.61 4.34 -12.14
C SER A 365 28.89 5.17 -11.93
N ILE A 366 29.00 6.34 -12.57
CA ILE A 366 30.12 7.28 -12.42
C ILE A 366 30.27 7.74 -10.97
N GLU A 367 29.19 8.21 -10.34
CA GLU A 367 29.19 8.66 -8.94
C GLU A 367 29.65 7.54 -7.99
N THR A 368 29.22 6.30 -8.24
CA THR A 368 29.62 5.15 -7.44
C THR A 368 31.10 4.81 -7.64
N CYS A 369 31.62 4.92 -8.87
CA CYS A 369 33.06 4.75 -9.12
C CYS A 369 33.90 5.85 -8.47
N ASN A 370 33.40 7.08 -8.41
CA ASN A 370 34.09 8.19 -7.75
C ASN A 370 34.33 7.88 -6.26
N LYS A 371 33.38 7.26 -5.55
CA LYS A 371 33.57 6.84 -4.15
C LYS A 371 34.81 5.96 -3.93
N VAL A 372 35.21 5.18 -4.93
CA VAL A 372 36.44 4.35 -4.89
C VAL A 372 37.67 5.18 -5.28
N LEU A 373 37.53 6.02 -6.31
CA LEU A 373 38.63 6.83 -6.86
C LEU A 373 39.02 8.02 -5.97
N ASP A 374 38.10 8.53 -5.16
CA ASP A 374 38.37 9.58 -4.17
C ASP A 374 39.34 9.07 -3.08
N VAL A 375 39.32 7.77 -2.81
CA VAL A 375 40.25 7.10 -1.87
C VAL A 375 41.51 6.62 -2.58
N ASN A 376 41.36 5.99 -3.75
CA ASN A 376 42.48 5.51 -4.56
C ASN A 376 42.30 5.95 -6.03
N PRO A 377 42.88 7.12 -6.42
CA PRO A 377 42.77 7.65 -7.78
C PRO A 377 43.36 6.74 -8.87
N ALA A 378 44.25 5.82 -8.49
CA ALA A 378 44.90 4.87 -9.40
C ALA A 378 44.20 3.50 -9.44
N HIS A 379 43.00 3.36 -8.88
CA HIS A 379 42.29 2.08 -8.83
C HIS A 379 41.81 1.63 -10.23
N VAL A 380 42.59 0.75 -10.86
CA VAL A 380 42.42 0.30 -12.26
C VAL A 380 40.99 -0.13 -12.61
N LYS A 381 40.36 -0.99 -11.79
CA LYS A 381 38.99 -1.46 -12.07
C LYS A 381 37.93 -0.34 -11.96
N ALA A 382 38.20 0.68 -11.15
CA ALA A 382 37.28 1.80 -10.97
C ALA A 382 37.37 2.74 -12.16
N LEU A 383 38.60 3.07 -12.59
CA LEU A 383 38.86 3.80 -13.84
C LEU A 383 38.23 3.10 -15.04
N TYR A 384 38.41 1.77 -15.16
CA TYR A 384 37.78 1.00 -16.23
C TYR A 384 36.25 1.12 -16.22
N ARG A 385 35.61 0.89 -15.07
CA ARG A 385 34.14 0.96 -14.97
C ARG A 385 33.60 2.36 -15.23
N ARG A 386 34.26 3.40 -14.71
CA ARG A 386 33.89 4.79 -14.93
C ARG A 386 34.06 5.19 -16.39
N GLY A 387 35.17 4.82 -17.01
CA GLY A 387 35.40 5.03 -18.44
C GLY A 387 34.37 4.32 -19.32
N MET A 388 33.96 3.11 -18.96
CA MET A 388 32.85 2.40 -19.62
C MET A 388 31.51 3.14 -19.45
N ALA A 389 31.24 3.71 -18.28
CA ALA A 389 30.02 4.49 -18.03
C ALA A 389 30.01 5.82 -18.79
N TYR A 390 31.13 6.54 -18.86
CA TYR A 390 31.28 7.72 -19.72
C TYR A 390 31.09 7.37 -21.19
N MET A 391 31.66 6.26 -21.66
CA MET A 391 31.51 5.80 -23.04
C MET A 391 30.05 5.49 -23.41
N GLU A 392 29.30 4.82 -22.53
CA GLU A 392 27.87 4.56 -22.77
C GLU A 392 27.01 5.83 -22.59
N GLY A 393 27.45 6.78 -21.75
CA GLY A 393 26.84 8.10 -21.57
C GLY A 393 27.10 9.08 -22.72
N GLY A 394 28.09 8.81 -23.58
CA GLY A 394 28.48 9.67 -24.72
C GLY A 394 29.63 10.63 -24.43
N ASP A 395 30.17 10.63 -23.21
CA ASP A 395 31.29 11.45 -22.77
C ASP A 395 32.63 10.81 -23.19
N PHE A 396 32.91 10.85 -24.50
CA PHE A 396 33.99 10.05 -25.08
C PHE A 396 35.42 10.49 -24.66
N GLU A 397 35.63 11.78 -24.38
CA GLU A 397 36.96 12.28 -23.97
C GLU A 397 37.27 11.89 -22.52
N GLU A 398 36.28 11.94 -21.63
CA GLU A 398 36.36 11.49 -20.25
C GLU A 398 36.63 9.98 -20.20
N ALA A 399 35.93 9.19 -21.03
CA ALA A 399 36.16 7.76 -21.18
C ALA A 399 37.60 7.45 -21.62
N LYS A 400 38.09 8.17 -22.62
CA LYS A 400 39.47 8.04 -23.12
C LYS A 400 40.49 8.39 -22.05
N SER A 401 40.26 9.46 -21.28
CA SER A 401 41.11 9.87 -20.17
C SER A 401 41.22 8.76 -19.13
N ASP A 402 40.10 8.16 -18.71
CA ASP A 402 40.08 7.07 -17.73
C ASP A 402 40.85 5.83 -18.24
N PHE A 403 40.65 5.41 -19.49
CA PHE A 403 41.39 4.29 -20.07
C PHE A 403 42.90 4.57 -20.20
N GLN A 404 43.30 5.81 -20.49
CA GLN A 404 44.71 6.19 -20.48
C GLN A 404 45.31 6.19 -19.07
N ASN A 405 44.53 6.62 -18.07
CA ASN A 405 44.95 6.60 -16.68
C ASN A 405 45.09 5.18 -16.13
N MET A 406 44.32 4.20 -16.63
CA MET A 406 44.56 2.78 -16.32
C MET A 406 45.97 2.34 -16.71
N ILE A 407 46.41 2.66 -17.94
CA ILE A 407 47.75 2.30 -18.44
C ILE A 407 48.84 2.94 -17.58
N LYS A 408 48.63 4.18 -17.12
CA LYS A 408 49.56 4.88 -16.23
C LYS A 408 49.60 4.27 -14.83
N ALA A 409 48.45 3.84 -14.31
CA ALA A 409 48.33 3.26 -12.98
C ALA A 409 48.96 1.86 -12.89
N ASP A 410 48.71 1.01 -13.89
CA ASP A 410 49.26 -0.34 -13.95
C ASP A 410 49.51 -0.76 -15.39
N LYS A 411 50.78 -1.00 -15.74
CA LYS A 411 51.18 -1.48 -17.07
C LYS A 411 50.57 -2.84 -17.42
N SER A 412 50.26 -3.68 -16.42
CA SER A 412 49.62 -4.98 -16.64
C SER A 412 48.20 -4.84 -17.22
N SER A 413 47.56 -3.68 -16.98
CA SER A 413 46.21 -3.36 -17.48
C SER A 413 46.20 -2.83 -18.92
N GLU A 414 47.37 -2.65 -19.54
CA GLU A 414 47.48 -2.10 -20.90
C GLU A 414 46.69 -2.87 -21.97
N PRO A 415 46.64 -4.22 -21.99
CA PRO A 415 45.81 -4.96 -22.94
C PRO A 415 44.32 -4.62 -22.82
N ASP A 416 43.80 -4.57 -21.59
CA ASP A 416 42.40 -4.28 -21.30
C ASP A 416 42.05 -2.83 -21.66
N ALA A 417 42.92 -1.88 -21.31
CA ALA A 417 42.76 -0.47 -21.65
C ALA A 417 42.79 -0.23 -23.16
N ARG A 418 43.68 -0.90 -23.91
CA ARG A 418 43.73 -0.83 -25.37
C ARG A 418 42.48 -1.42 -26.01
N ALA A 419 41.96 -2.53 -25.49
CA ALA A 419 40.69 -3.10 -25.95
C ALA A 419 39.51 -2.14 -25.71
N ALA A 420 39.47 -1.49 -24.54
CA ALA A 420 38.47 -0.48 -24.22
C ALA A 420 38.54 0.75 -25.13
N LEU A 421 39.75 1.26 -25.40
CA LEU A 421 39.99 2.38 -26.33
C LEU A 421 39.57 2.03 -27.77
N LEU A 422 39.79 0.79 -28.21
CA LEU A 422 39.31 0.34 -29.52
C LEU A 422 37.78 0.35 -29.57
N LYS A 423 37.12 -0.17 -28.53
CA LYS A 423 35.66 -0.17 -28.42
C LYS A 423 35.10 1.25 -28.38
N LEU A 424 35.75 2.16 -27.66
CA LEU A 424 35.43 3.57 -27.59
C LEU A 424 35.44 4.21 -28.99
N LYS A 425 36.51 3.98 -29.76
CA LYS A 425 36.63 4.49 -31.14
C LYS A 425 35.51 3.97 -32.06
N GLN A 426 35.14 2.70 -31.92
CA GLN A 426 34.02 2.11 -32.67
C GLN A 426 32.69 2.79 -32.30
N LYS A 427 32.40 2.90 -31.00
CA LYS A 427 31.18 3.56 -30.49
C LYS A 427 31.09 5.02 -30.91
N GLU A 428 32.20 5.75 -30.88
CA GLU A 428 32.27 7.14 -31.32
C GLU A 428 31.97 7.28 -32.82
N GLN A 429 32.52 6.39 -33.66
CA GLN A 429 32.25 6.35 -35.10
C GLN A 429 30.78 5.99 -35.39
N GLU A 430 30.22 5.00 -34.68
CA GLU A 430 28.80 4.64 -34.80
C GLU A 430 27.89 5.80 -34.43
N THR A 431 28.18 6.50 -33.33
CA THR A 431 27.42 7.67 -32.89
C THR A 431 27.52 8.80 -33.92
N LYS A 432 28.71 9.09 -34.45
CA LYS A 432 28.92 10.07 -35.54
C LYS A 432 28.12 9.70 -36.79
N GLN A 433 28.12 8.44 -37.20
CA GLN A 433 27.34 7.96 -38.35
C GLN A 433 25.83 8.05 -38.10
N LYS A 434 25.35 7.73 -36.89
CA LYS A 434 23.94 7.87 -36.52
C LYS A 434 23.51 9.33 -36.56
N VAL A 435 24.30 10.23 -35.97
CA VAL A 435 24.05 11.67 -36.01
C VAL A 435 24.03 12.16 -37.47
N GLN A 436 25.00 11.76 -38.30
CA GLN A 436 25.04 12.14 -39.71
C GLN A 436 23.81 11.65 -40.51
N LYS A 437 23.35 10.41 -40.27
CA LYS A 437 22.13 9.87 -40.89
C LYS A 437 20.87 10.61 -40.43
N GLN A 438 20.77 10.90 -39.13
CA GLN A 438 19.66 11.70 -38.57
C GLN A 438 19.64 13.10 -39.17
N PHE A 439 20.81 13.74 -39.28
CA PHE A 439 20.94 15.06 -39.91
C PHE A 439 20.52 15.02 -41.39
N ARG A 440 20.99 14.02 -42.16
CA ARG A 440 20.63 13.87 -43.58
C ARG A 440 19.11 13.66 -43.78
N GLY A 441 18.48 12.80 -42.98
CA GLY A 441 17.03 12.58 -43.02
C GLY A 441 16.20 13.80 -42.62
N LEU A 442 16.80 14.77 -41.92
CA LEU A 442 16.18 16.06 -41.60
C LEU A 442 16.17 17.03 -42.80
N PHE A 443 17.15 16.92 -43.71
CA PHE A 443 17.25 17.74 -44.93
C PHE A 443 16.53 17.13 -46.15
N ASP A 444 16.25 15.83 -46.13
CA ASP A 444 15.47 15.14 -47.18
C ASP A 444 13.95 15.41 -47.05
N LYS A 445 13.49 16.03 -45.95
CA LYS A 445 12.11 16.54 -45.77
C LYS A 445 11.97 17.91 -46.45
N LYS A 446 10.92 18.11 -47.24
CA LYS A 446 10.73 19.35 -48.01
C LYS A 446 10.65 20.59 -47.09
N PRO A 447 11.18 21.76 -47.49
CA PRO A 447 11.01 23.00 -46.74
C PRO A 447 9.51 23.33 -46.65
N GLY A 448 8.90 23.09 -45.49
CA GLY A 448 7.46 23.26 -45.25
C GLY A 448 6.78 22.16 -44.42
N GLU A 449 7.41 20.99 -44.22
CA GLU A 449 6.87 19.90 -43.36
C GLU A 449 7.45 19.89 -41.93
N ILE A 450 8.34 20.84 -41.60
CA ILE A 450 8.90 21.01 -40.25
C ILE A 450 7.98 21.95 -39.44
N ALA A 451 6.76 21.50 -39.19
CA ALA A 451 5.81 22.15 -38.29
C ALA A 451 4.96 21.07 -37.60
N ASP A 452 5.62 20.17 -36.89
CA ASP A 452 5.13 19.53 -35.65
C ASP A 452 6.16 18.49 -35.21
N VAL A 453 7.16 18.93 -34.44
CA VAL A 453 7.75 18.06 -33.43
C VAL A 453 7.37 18.71 -32.12
N GLY A 454 6.24 18.26 -31.59
CA GLY A 454 5.69 18.73 -30.33
C GLY A 454 6.75 18.74 -29.25
N ALA A 455 6.75 19.85 -28.51
CA ALA A 455 7.48 20.01 -27.27
C ALA A 455 6.90 19.04 -26.23
N GLU A 456 7.46 17.85 -26.16
CA GLU A 456 7.52 17.10 -24.90
C GLU A 456 8.99 16.75 -24.64
N ASP A 457 9.40 17.01 -23.40
CA ASP A 457 10.70 16.67 -22.78
C ASP A 457 11.91 17.57 -23.04
N ILE A 458 11.75 18.90 -22.88
CA ILE A 458 12.82 19.74 -22.29
C ILE A 458 12.21 20.75 -21.29
N LYS A 459 11.86 20.24 -20.10
CA LYS A 459 12.01 20.95 -18.81
C LYS A 459 12.86 19.98 -18.00
N ASP A 460 14.00 20.29 -17.41
CA ASP A 460 14.40 21.47 -16.67
C ASP A 460 15.93 21.35 -16.42
N LYS A 461 16.59 22.47 -16.12
CA LYS A 461 18.00 22.69 -15.76
C LYS A 461 18.72 23.62 -16.73
N THR A 462 18.65 24.92 -16.47
CA THR A 462 19.84 25.63 -15.96
C THR A 462 19.49 27.00 -15.39
N VAL A 463 20.16 27.29 -14.29
CA VAL A 463 20.13 28.49 -13.46
C VAL A 463 20.73 29.68 -14.21
N ALA A 464 20.13 30.87 -14.04
CA ALA A 464 20.87 32.13 -14.15
C ALA A 464 20.32 33.19 -13.17
N LYS A 465 21.23 33.64 -12.30
CA LYS A 465 21.21 34.83 -11.44
C LYS A 465 21.13 36.11 -12.30
N GLU A 466 20.36 37.13 -11.93
CA GLU A 466 20.72 38.43 -11.28
C GLU A 466 19.66 39.49 -11.73
N PRO A 467 19.59 40.77 -11.25
CA PRO A 467 19.89 41.38 -9.94
C PRO A 467 18.80 42.38 -9.41
N ASN A 468 18.78 42.56 -8.08
CA ASN A 468 18.70 43.79 -7.25
C ASN A 468 17.71 44.98 -7.51
N LYS A 469 16.94 45.34 -6.45
CA LYS A 469 16.69 46.68 -5.79
C LYS A 469 15.23 46.81 -5.29
N GLY A 470 14.99 46.93 -3.97
CA GLY A 470 14.74 48.19 -3.23
C GLY A 470 13.21 48.36 -3.06
N GLU A 471 12.57 48.71 -1.94
CA GLU A 471 12.85 49.45 -0.69
C GLU A 471 11.81 48.97 0.35
N GLU A 472 12.21 48.70 1.60
CA GLU A 472 12.01 49.53 2.82
C GLU A 472 10.57 49.58 3.40
N GLY A 473 10.50 49.37 4.72
CA GLY A 473 9.30 49.50 5.53
C GLY A 473 9.41 48.80 6.88
N GLU A 474 10.37 49.22 7.71
CA GLU A 474 10.43 48.93 9.16
C GLU A 474 9.24 49.54 9.91
N SER A 475 8.76 48.88 10.97
CA SER A 475 8.74 49.49 12.31
C SER A 475 8.30 48.47 13.38
N ASP A 476 9.29 48.03 14.14
CA ASP A 476 9.38 47.79 15.58
C ASP A 476 8.17 48.04 16.51
N ASP A 477 8.05 47.09 17.45
CA ASP A 477 8.23 47.28 18.91
C ASP A 477 7.06 47.08 19.90
N ASN A 478 7.38 46.16 20.84
CA ASN A 478 7.20 46.18 22.29
C ASN A 478 5.87 45.79 22.98
N ASN A 479 5.96 44.62 23.65
CA ASN A 479 5.78 44.39 25.10
C ASN A 479 4.85 45.31 25.90
N SER A 480 3.86 44.71 26.58
CA SER A 480 3.80 44.68 28.06
C SER A 480 2.62 43.85 28.59
N GLU A 481 2.88 43.15 29.70
CA GLU A 481 1.97 42.42 30.57
C GLU A 481 0.85 43.30 31.17
N ASP A 482 -0.36 42.76 31.33
CA ASP A 482 -0.92 42.31 32.63
C ASP A 482 -2.46 42.50 32.76
N SER A 483 -3.08 41.47 33.36
CA SER A 483 -4.34 41.43 34.11
C SER A 483 -5.74 41.51 33.43
N ASN A 484 -6.50 40.43 33.66
CA ASN A 484 -7.93 40.32 34.03
C ASN A 484 -9.01 40.91 33.09
N GLU A 485 -9.85 40.05 32.48
CA GLU A 485 -11.19 39.70 32.99
C GLU A 485 -11.98 38.83 31.98
N VAL A 486 -12.81 37.95 32.54
CA VAL A 486 -13.66 36.96 31.87
C VAL A 486 -14.82 37.62 31.15
N VAL A 487 -15.00 37.39 29.84
CA VAL A 487 -16.31 37.33 29.17
C VAL A 487 -16.23 36.36 27.98
N GLU A 488 -16.73 35.13 28.15
CA GLU A 488 -17.03 34.23 27.03
C GLU A 488 -18.31 34.71 26.33
N ASP A 489 -18.15 35.22 25.10
CA ASP A 489 -19.22 35.59 24.19
C ASP A 489 -19.80 34.32 23.53
N VAL A 490 -20.94 33.86 24.06
CA VAL A 490 -21.72 32.75 23.52
C VAL A 490 -22.38 33.19 22.22
N ARG A 491 -21.73 32.91 21.09
CA ARG A 491 -22.40 32.88 19.79
C ARG A 491 -23.36 31.69 19.75
N GLN A 492 -24.62 31.98 20.04
CA GLN A 492 -25.80 31.15 19.83
C GLN A 492 -25.81 30.57 18.39
N ALA A 493 -25.35 29.33 18.26
CA ALA A 493 -25.55 28.54 17.04
C ALA A 493 -26.99 27.99 17.06
N ARG A 494 -27.77 28.33 16.04
CA ARG A 494 -29.12 27.78 15.79
C ARG A 494 -29.00 26.27 15.49
N TRP A 495 -29.30 25.42 16.48
CA TRP A 495 -29.19 23.96 16.37
C TRP A 495 -30.52 23.20 16.21
N PHE A 496 -31.66 23.88 16.02
CA PHE A 496 -32.95 23.19 15.85
C PHE A 496 -33.72 23.74 14.65
N SER A 497 -33.44 23.23 13.47
CA SER A 497 -34.33 23.33 12.32
C SER A 497 -33.99 22.24 11.32
N PHE A 498 -34.41 20.99 11.56
CA PHE A 498 -34.66 19.93 10.57
C PHE A 498 -35.13 18.67 11.32
N TRP A 499 -36.40 18.60 11.73
CA TRP A 499 -36.95 17.44 12.46
C TRP A 499 -38.34 16.91 12.01
N PRO A 500 -38.62 16.70 10.70
CA PRO A 500 -39.73 15.82 10.30
C PRO A 500 -39.33 14.34 10.22
N SER A 501 -38.10 14.04 9.76
CA SER A 501 -37.69 12.68 9.39
C SER A 501 -37.25 11.81 10.57
N GLY A 502 -36.75 12.42 11.66
CA GLY A 502 -36.27 11.69 12.84
C GLY A 502 -37.39 10.97 13.62
N ARG A 503 -38.62 11.50 13.61
CA ARG A 503 -39.75 10.89 14.35
C ARG A 503 -40.05 9.45 13.92
N LYS A 504 -39.89 9.13 12.63
CA LYS A 504 -40.15 7.78 12.09
C LYS A 504 -39.03 6.79 12.47
N LEU A 505 -37.78 7.24 12.39
CA LEU A 505 -36.59 6.48 12.78
C LEU A 505 -36.59 6.10 14.26
N PHE A 506 -37.09 6.97 15.13
CA PHE A 506 -37.24 6.62 16.54
C PHE A 506 -38.36 5.56 16.71
N SER A 507 -39.53 5.75 16.09
CA SER A 507 -40.62 4.77 16.21
C SER A 507 -40.24 3.35 15.73
N SER A 508 -39.37 3.23 14.72
CA SER A 508 -38.94 1.95 14.14
C SER A 508 -37.91 1.17 14.96
N LEU A 509 -37.19 1.85 15.84
CA LEU A 509 -36.34 1.22 16.86
C LEU A 509 -37.15 0.58 18.01
N GLY A 510 -38.50 0.66 17.95
CA GLY A 510 -39.44 0.30 19.00
C GLY A 510 -39.83 1.47 19.91
N LEU A 511 -39.51 2.72 19.52
CA LEU A 511 -39.59 3.89 20.38
C LEU A 511 -40.88 4.68 20.13
N GLU A 512 -42.01 4.16 20.64
CA GLU A 512 -43.22 4.98 20.86
C GLU A 512 -43.09 5.93 22.08
N ARG A 513 -41.88 6.09 22.62
CA ARG A 513 -41.60 6.73 23.91
C ARG A 513 -40.40 7.67 23.82
N CYS A 514 -40.33 8.63 24.74
CA CYS A 514 -39.30 9.67 24.78
C CYS A 514 -37.89 9.04 24.74
N THR A 515 -37.07 9.43 23.77
CA THR A 515 -35.73 8.87 23.55
C THR A 515 -34.68 9.95 23.83
N ILE A 516 -33.70 9.61 24.65
CA ILE A 516 -32.52 10.43 24.92
C ILE A 516 -31.35 9.70 24.25
N LEU A 517 -30.72 10.35 23.26
CA LEU A 517 -29.57 9.82 22.52
C LEU A 517 -28.27 10.00 23.31
#